data_AF-A8RFM4-F1
#
_entry.id   AF-A8RFM4-F1
#
_cell.length_a   1.000
_cell.length_b   1.000
_cell.length_c   1.000
_cell.angle_alpha   90.00
_cell.angle_beta   90.00
_cell.angle_gamma   90.00
#
_symmetry.space_group_name_H-M   'P 1'
#
loop_
_entity.id
_entity.type
_entity.pdbx_description
1 polymer ?
#
loop_
_entity_poly.entity_id
_entity_poly.type
_entity_poly.pdbx_seq_one_letter_code
_entity_poly.pdbx_strand_id
1 'polypeptide(L)'
;MNKEDILKRSREENSKGDELVIQQKENSMNNSYLVTNACISILALSCYMGITTGNIAIFNMQFRLVDILFAILFLSFLTENGTKYAYFKHKRHLFLAIFWLCLLITDIVLMLKGGLS
;
A
#
# COMPACT_ATOMS: atom_id res chain seq x y z
N MET A 1 -27.73 -35.50 19.87
CA MET A 1 -26.39 -35.00 19.47
C MET A 1 -25.52 -34.98 20.72
N ASN A 2 -24.42 -35.74 20.74
CA ASN A 2 -23.64 -35.98 21.95
C ASN A 2 -22.64 -34.82 22.19
N LYS A 3 -22.49 -34.36 23.44
CA LYS A 3 -21.66 -33.19 23.78
C LYS A 3 -20.20 -33.35 23.34
N GLU A 4 -19.69 -34.58 23.37
CA GLU A 4 -18.32 -34.91 22.97
C GLU A 4 -18.08 -34.76 21.47
N ASP A 5 -19.09 -35.04 20.63
CA ASP A 5 -19.00 -34.88 19.19
C ASP A 5 -18.94 -33.40 18.80
N ILE A 6 -19.67 -32.53 19.51
CA ILE A 6 -19.66 -31.08 19.31
C ILE A 6 -18.28 -30.50 19.68
N LEU A 7 -17.70 -30.96 20.79
CA LEU A 7 -16.38 -30.51 21.25
C LEU A 7 -15.25 -31.01 20.36
N LYS A 8 -15.34 -32.23 19.80
CA LYS A 8 -14.40 -32.73 18.79
C LYS A 8 -14.45 -31.89 17.52
N ARG A 9 -15.66 -31.59 17.03
CA ARG A 9 -15.86 -30.77 15.82
C ARG A 9 -15.30 -29.35 15.98
N SER A 10 -15.57 -28.71 17.13
CA SER A 10 -15.01 -27.39 17.45
C SER A 10 -13.48 -27.40 17.58
N ARG A 11 -12.88 -28.48 18.10
CA ARG A 11 -11.42 -28.63 18.16
C ARG A 11 -10.79 -28.89 16.79
N GLU A 12 -11.47 -29.64 15.92
CA GLU A 12 -11.04 -29.83 14.53
C GLU A 12 -11.17 -28.54 13.71
N GLU A 13 -12.23 -27.77 13.89
CA GLU A 13 -12.41 -26.46 13.26
C GLU A 13 -11.35 -25.45 13.74
N ASN A 14 -11.06 -25.41 15.05
CA ASN A 14 -9.99 -24.56 15.61
C ASN A 14 -8.56 -25.09 15.39
N SER A 15 -8.38 -26.30 14.86
CA SER A 15 -7.05 -26.89 14.62
C SER A 15 -6.23 -26.13 13.58
N LYS A 16 -6.89 -25.33 12.73
CA LYS A 16 -6.26 -24.48 11.71
C LYS A 16 -5.96 -23.05 12.18
N GLY A 17 -6.19 -22.78 13.47
CA GLY A 17 -6.14 -21.44 14.05
C GLY A 17 -7.53 -20.83 14.16
N ASP A 18 -7.79 -20.15 15.28
CA ASP A 18 -9.04 -19.45 15.51
C ASP A 18 -9.21 -18.35 14.45
N GLU A 19 -10.28 -18.44 13.65
CA GLU A 19 -10.58 -17.49 12.57
C GLU A 19 -10.59 -16.04 13.07
N LEU A 20 -11.02 -15.82 14.32
CA LEU A 20 -11.01 -14.50 14.95
C LEU A 20 -9.59 -13.98 15.14
N VAL A 21 -8.66 -14.84 15.55
CA VAL A 21 -7.24 -14.45 15.74
C VAL A 21 -6.58 -14.16 14.40
N ILE A 22 -6.91 -14.93 13.35
CA ILE A 22 -6.42 -14.70 11.98
C ILE A 22 -6.94 -13.35 11.46
N GLN A 23 -8.24 -13.07 11.60
CA GLN A 23 -8.84 -11.81 11.19
C GLN A 23 -8.29 -10.61 11.98
N GLN A 24 -8.08 -10.75 13.29
CA GLN A 24 -7.49 -9.69 14.12
C GLN A 24 -6.06 -9.38 13.68
N LYS A 25 -5.26 -10.40 13.36
CA LYS A 25 -3.89 -10.22 12.85
C LYS A 25 -3.89 -9.50 11.50
N GLU A 26 -4.75 -9.91 10.57
CA GLU A 26 -4.88 -9.27 9.25
C GLU A 26 -5.36 -7.81 9.38
N ASN A 27 -6.34 -7.55 10.24
CA ASN A 27 -6.81 -6.20 10.53
C ASN A 27 -5.73 -5.31 11.16
N SER A 28 -4.95 -5.84 12.10
CA SER A 28 -3.80 -5.13 12.68
C SER A 28 -2.78 -4.75 11.61
N MET A 29 -2.47 -5.68 10.70
CA MET A 29 -1.53 -5.44 9.61
C MET A 29 -2.05 -4.38 8.62
N ASN A 30 -3.32 -4.49 8.21
CA ASN A 30 -3.98 -3.50 7.35
C ASN A 30 -4.03 -2.11 8.01
N ASN A 31 -4.30 -2.04 9.30
CA ASN A 31 -4.31 -0.79 10.03
C ASN A 31 -2.91 -0.16 10.11
N SER A 32 -1.87 -0.98 10.29
CA SER A 32 -0.49 -0.50 10.24
C SER A 32 -0.15 0.10 8.87
N TYR A 33 -0.54 -0.55 7.77
CA TYR A 33 -0.34 0.00 6.42
C TYR A 33 -1.09 1.31 6.21
N LEU A 34 -2.31 1.43 6.73
CA LEU A 34 -3.09 2.65 6.65
C LEU A 34 -2.38 3.81 7.35
N VAL A 35 -1.89 3.58 8.58
CA VAL A 35 -1.13 4.59 9.34
C VAL A 35 0.15 4.97 8.61
N THR A 36 0.91 4.01 8.08
CA THR A 36 2.13 4.30 7.30
C THR A 36 1.83 5.14 6.07
N ASN A 37 0.80 4.79 5.29
CA ASN A 37 0.38 5.58 4.13
C ASN A 37 -0.06 6.99 4.51
N ALA A 38 -0.75 7.16 5.65
CA ALA A 38 -1.13 8.47 6.16
C ALA A 38 0.12 9.31 6.51
N CYS A 39 1.09 8.74 7.21
CA CYS A 39 2.34 9.44 7.55
C CYS A 39 3.12 9.85 6.29
N ILE A 40 3.26 8.96 5.30
CA ILE A 40 3.92 9.27 4.03
C ILE A 40 3.16 10.36 3.27
N SER A 41 1.83 10.32 3.26
CA SER A 41 1.00 11.34 2.60
C SER A 41 1.16 12.71 3.25
N ILE A 42 1.18 12.78 4.58
CA ILE A 42 1.41 14.02 5.32
C ILE A 42 2.80 14.58 4.99
N LEU A 43 3.83 13.73 4.97
CA LEU A 43 5.19 14.16 4.63
C LEU A 43 5.26 14.66 3.18
N ALA A 44 4.69 13.92 2.22
CA ALA A 44 4.66 14.31 0.80
C ALA A 44 3.97 15.67 0.60
N LEU A 45 2.82 15.89 1.26
CA LEU A 45 2.11 17.17 1.23
C LEU A 45 2.94 18.29 1.87
N SER A 46 3.62 18.02 2.99
CA SER A 46 4.50 19.01 3.63
C SER A 46 5.66 19.41 2.71
N CYS A 47 6.20 18.46 1.94
CA CYS A 47 7.24 18.75 0.95
C CYS A 47 6.68 19.54 -0.24
N TYR A 48 5.50 19.17 -0.73
CA TYR A 48 4.83 19.86 -1.83
C TYR A 48 4.51 21.33 -1.48
N MET A 49 4.11 21.60 -0.25
CA MET A 49 3.85 22.95 0.26
C MET A 49 5.13 23.73 0.60
N GLY A 50 6.32 23.12 0.47
CA GLY A 50 7.60 23.74 0.78
C GLY A 50 7.88 23.90 2.29
N ILE A 51 7.11 23.24 3.16
CA ILE A 51 7.32 23.25 4.62
C ILE A 51 8.60 22.48 4.97
N THR A 52 8.79 21.34 4.31
CA THR A 52 10.00 20.51 4.42
C THR A 52 10.61 20.34 3.04
N THR A 53 11.92 20.21 2.96
CA THR A 53 12.62 19.94 1.70
C THR A 53 13.73 18.91 1.94
N GLY A 54 14.13 18.24 0.88
CA GLY A 54 15.19 17.25 0.94
C GLY A 54 15.51 16.73 -0.44
N ASN A 55 16.72 16.22 -0.59
CA ASN A 55 17.16 15.53 -1.79
C ASN A 55 17.61 14.11 -1.40
N ILE A 56 17.29 13.15 -2.26
CA ILE A 56 17.72 11.77 -2.15
C ILE A 56 18.72 11.54 -3.28
N ALA A 57 19.94 11.16 -2.92
CA ALA A 57 20.95 10.74 -3.87
C ALA A 57 20.81 9.23 -4.12
N ILE A 58 20.63 8.84 -5.38
CA ILE A 58 20.64 7.44 -5.80
C ILE A 58 21.68 7.32 -6.91
N PHE A 59 22.76 6.58 -6.65
CA PHE A 59 23.96 6.56 -7.48
C PHE A 59 24.48 7.99 -7.75
N ASN A 60 24.62 8.38 -9.01
CA ASN A 60 25.09 9.70 -9.44
C ASN A 60 23.94 10.68 -9.75
N MET A 61 22.70 10.34 -9.41
CA MET A 61 21.52 11.17 -9.64
C MET A 61 21.00 11.74 -8.32
N GLN A 62 20.52 12.98 -8.36
CA GLN A 62 19.78 13.57 -7.25
C GLN A 62 18.30 13.69 -7.60
N PHE A 63 17.46 13.25 -6.69
CA PHE A 63 16.01 13.35 -6.79
C PHE A 63 15.49 14.20 -5.64
N ARG A 64 14.44 14.99 -5.88
CA ARG A 64 13.78 15.70 -4.79
C ARG A 64 13.00 14.69 -3.96
N LEU A 65 13.04 14.86 -2.64
CA LEU A 65 12.32 14.01 -1.70
C LEU A 65 10.81 13.94 -2.03
N VAL A 66 10.22 15.07 -2.42
CA VAL A 66 8.79 15.16 -2.77
C VAL A 66 8.42 14.19 -3.89
N ASP A 67 9.24 14.11 -4.93
CA ASP A 67 8.97 13.24 -6.07
C ASP A 67 9.01 11.78 -5.59
N ILE A 68 10.05 11.39 -4.83
CA ILE A 68 10.20 10.01 -4.35
C ILE A 68 9.02 9.58 -3.46
N LEU A 69 8.53 10.49 -2.61
CA LEU A 69 7.38 10.21 -1.75
C LEU A 69 6.10 10.01 -2.56
N PHE A 70 5.86 10.81 -3.61
CA PHE A 70 4.72 10.61 -4.50
C PHE A 70 4.81 9.31 -5.29
N ALA A 71 5.99 8.96 -5.82
CA ALA A 71 6.21 7.66 -6.47
C ALA A 71 5.88 6.48 -5.53
N ILE A 72 6.30 6.54 -4.27
CA ILE A 72 5.98 5.51 -3.27
C ILE A 72 4.46 5.43 -3.05
N LEU A 73 3.77 6.56 -2.89
CA LEU A 73 2.33 6.59 -2.70
C LEU A 73 1.58 6.00 -3.92
N PHE A 74 1.95 6.41 -5.13
CA PHE A 74 1.32 5.92 -6.35
C PHE A 74 1.54 4.41 -6.52
N LEU A 75 2.74 3.91 -6.22
CA LEU A 75 3.04 2.49 -6.25
C LEU A 75 2.21 1.71 -5.20
N SER A 76 2.08 2.23 -3.99
CA SER A 76 1.24 1.63 -2.93
C SER A 76 -0.23 1.53 -3.38
N PHE A 77 -0.81 2.59 -3.93
CA PHE A 77 -2.19 2.54 -4.41
C PHE A 77 -2.37 1.67 -5.67
N LEU A 78 -1.38 1.66 -6.55
CA LEU A 78 -1.36 0.76 -7.72
C LEU A 78 -1.39 -0.70 -7.29
N THR A 79 -0.51 -1.08 -6.36
CA THR A 79 -0.42 -2.46 -5.86
C THR A 79 -1.68 -2.86 -5.09
N GLU A 80 -2.23 -1.99 -4.25
CA GLU A 80 -3.49 -2.24 -3.54
C GLU A 80 -4.67 -2.45 -4.50
N ASN A 81 -4.84 -1.58 -5.49
CA ASN A 81 -5.94 -1.72 -6.44
C ASN A 81 -5.72 -2.86 -7.45
N GLY A 82 -4.48 -3.11 -7.85
CA GLY A 82 -4.11 -4.24 -8.71
C GLY A 82 -4.38 -5.58 -8.05
N THR A 83 -4.01 -5.73 -6.78
CA THR A 83 -4.31 -6.95 -6.00
C THR A 83 -5.81 -7.10 -5.76
N LYS A 84 -6.52 -6.04 -5.34
CA LYS A 84 -7.99 -6.08 -5.21
C LYS A 84 -8.68 -6.46 -6.50
N TYR A 85 -8.20 -5.99 -7.65
CA TYR A 85 -8.72 -6.44 -8.95
C TYR A 85 -8.41 -7.91 -9.22
N ALA A 86 -7.20 -8.38 -8.90
CA ALA A 86 -6.81 -9.78 -9.10
C ALA A 86 -7.73 -10.74 -8.33
N TYR A 87 -8.09 -10.40 -7.08
CA TYR A 87 -8.97 -11.20 -6.23
C TYR A 87 -10.46 -11.03 -6.54
N PHE A 88 -10.97 -9.79 -6.56
CA PHE A 88 -12.41 -9.54 -6.66
C PHE A 88 -12.92 -9.40 -8.11
N LYS A 89 -12.02 -9.21 -9.09
CA LYS A 89 -12.33 -9.01 -10.52
C LYS A 89 -13.29 -7.84 -10.83
N HIS A 90 -13.52 -6.94 -9.88
CA HIS A 90 -14.35 -5.74 -10.12
C HIS A 90 -13.60 -4.70 -10.95
N LYS A 91 -14.18 -4.31 -12.10
CA LYS A 91 -13.59 -3.36 -13.05
C LYS A 91 -13.20 -2.01 -12.44
N ARG A 92 -13.89 -1.56 -11.38
CA ARG A 92 -13.54 -0.33 -10.65
C ARG A 92 -12.09 -0.33 -10.17
N HIS A 93 -11.62 -1.45 -9.61
CA HIS A 93 -10.24 -1.57 -9.14
C HIS A 93 -9.22 -1.57 -10.27
N LEU A 94 -9.60 -2.11 -11.44
CA LEU A 94 -8.76 -2.03 -12.64
C LEU A 94 -8.60 -0.57 -13.11
N PHE A 95 -9.70 0.19 -13.19
CA PHE A 95 -9.63 1.61 -13.57
C PHE A 95 -8.77 2.41 -12.59
N LEU A 96 -8.93 2.19 -11.29
CA LEU A 96 -8.09 2.84 -10.28
C LEU A 96 -6.62 2.44 -10.41
N ALA A 97 -6.32 1.16 -10.62
CA ALA A 97 -4.95 0.71 -10.83
C ALA A 97 -4.32 1.37 -12.06
N ILE A 98 -5.03 1.43 -13.19
CA ILE A 98 -4.56 2.11 -14.40
C ILE A 98 -4.33 3.61 -14.13
N PHE A 99 -5.24 4.27 -13.43
CA PHE A 99 -5.09 5.68 -13.05
C PHE A 99 -3.80 5.92 -12.24
N TRP A 100 -3.56 5.11 -11.19
CA TRP A 100 -2.35 5.22 -10.38
C TRP A 100 -1.07 4.87 -11.15
N LEU A 101 -1.15 3.92 -12.09
CA LEU A 101 -0.04 3.60 -12.99
C LEU A 101 0.33 4.79 -13.88
N CYS A 102 -0.66 5.48 -14.45
CA CYS A 102 -0.41 6.66 -15.28
C CYS A 102 0.26 7.79 -14.47
N LEU A 103 -0.18 8.01 -13.23
CA LEU A 103 0.44 9.00 -12.33
C LEU A 103 1.89 8.61 -12.00
N LEU A 104 2.14 7.34 -11.67
CA LEU A 104 3.48 6.83 -11.39
C LEU A 104 4.43 7.01 -12.59
N ILE A 105 3.98 6.67 -13.80
CA ILE A 105 4.78 6.85 -15.02
C ILE A 105 5.09 8.35 -15.24
N THR A 106 4.10 9.21 -15.05
CA THR A 106 4.27 10.66 -15.21
C THR A 106 5.31 11.19 -14.23
N ASP A 107 5.22 10.77 -12.97
CA ASP A 107 6.14 11.17 -11.90
C ASP A 107 7.57 10.70 -12.17
N ILE A 108 7.75 9.44 -12.57
CA ILE A 108 9.07 8.90 -12.96
C ILE A 108 9.67 9.68 -14.14
N VAL A 109 8.86 10.02 -15.15
CA VAL A 109 9.34 10.81 -16.29
C VAL A 109 9.78 12.21 -15.86
N LEU A 110 9.05 12.85 -14.93
CA LEU A 110 9.40 14.16 -14.39
C LEU A 110 10.69 14.09 -13.56
N MET A 111 10.84 13.07 -12.72
CA MET A 111 12.07 12.81 -11.96
C MET A 111 13.29 12.68 -12.86
N LEU A 112 13.19 11.87 -13.92
CA LEU A 112 14.31 11.64 -14.83
C LEU A 112 14.70 12.92 -15.58
N LYS A 113 13.72 13.76 -15.93
CA LYS A 113 13.99 15.08 -16.54
C LYS A 113 14.65 16.04 -15.55
N GLY A 114 14.24 16.02 -14.28
CA GLY A 114 14.78 16.89 -13.24
C GLY A 114 16.15 16.46 -12.70
N GLY A 115 16.47 15.16 -12.70
CA GLY A 115 17.74 14.63 -12.21
C GLY A 115 18.90 14.64 -13.22
N LEU A 116 18.66 15.12 -14.44
CA LEU A 116 19.65 15.28 -15.51
C LEU A 116 20.25 16.70 -15.59
N SER A 117 19.85 17.62 -14.70
CA SER A 117 20.45 18.95 -14.55
C SER A 117 21.43 19.00 -13.39
#